data_AF-A0AAW4YCJ0-F1
#
_entry.id   AF-A0AAW4YCJ0-F1
#
_cell.length_a   1.000
_cell.length_b   1.000
_cell.length_c   1.000
_cell.angle_alpha   90.00
_cell.angle_beta   90.00
_cell.angle_gamma   90.00
#
_symmetry.space_group_name_H-M   'P 1'
#
loop_
_entity.id
_entity.type
_entity.pdbx_description
1 polymer ?
#
loop_
_entity_poly.entity_id
_entity_poly.type
_entity_poly.pdbx_seq_one_letter_code
_entity_poly.pdbx_strand_id
1 'polypeptide(L)'
;KHKPEIEQYLSIIAGQDVSVIFTPHLVPMTRGILSTIYVKLTSKYTTESLHKLVSSYYADQPFVRIRDIGNFPTTKEVLGSNYCDIG
;
A
#
# COMPACT_ATOMS: atom_id res chain seq x y z
N LYS A 1 -4.11 -17.83 -3.06
CA LYS A 1 -5.00 -17.73 -1.88
C LYS A 1 -5.31 -16.28 -1.49
N HIS A 2 -4.40 -15.32 -1.66
CA HIS A 2 -4.64 -13.91 -1.28
C HIS A 2 -5.53 -13.09 -2.21
N LYS A 3 -5.62 -13.42 -3.51
CA LYS A 3 -6.46 -12.65 -4.45
C LYS A 3 -7.92 -12.48 -3.98
N PRO A 4 -8.67 -13.56 -3.63
CA PRO A 4 -10.04 -13.41 -3.15
C PRO A 4 -10.18 -12.58 -1.87
N GLU A 5 -9.21 -12.66 -0.97
CA GLU A 5 -9.18 -11.86 0.27
C GLU A 5 -9.02 -10.37 -0.03
N ILE A 6 -8.11 -10.02 -0.94
CA ILE A 6 -7.92 -8.63 -1.40
C ILE A 6 -9.20 -8.10 -2.06
N GLU A 7 -9.80 -8.88 -2.98
CA GLU A 7 -11.05 -8.50 -3.66
C GLU A 7 -12.20 -8.31 -2.65
N GLN A 8 -12.32 -9.18 -1.64
CA GLN A 8 -13.35 -9.08 -0.61
C GLN A 8 -13.26 -7.76 0.18
N TYR A 9 -12.10 -7.44 0.75
CA TYR A 9 -11.97 -6.21 1.56
C TYR A 9 -12.13 -4.95 0.73
N LEU A 10 -11.59 -4.92 -0.50
CA LEU A 10 -11.77 -3.80 -1.40
C LEU A 10 -13.24 -3.61 -1.79
N SER A 11 -13.96 -4.70 -2.04
CA SER A 11 -15.38 -4.63 -2.40
C SER A 11 -16.25 -4.14 -1.25
N ILE A 12 -15.96 -4.56 -0.02
CA ILE A 12 -16.63 -4.08 1.20
C ILE A 12 -16.44 -2.57 1.35
N ILE A 13 -15.20 -2.07 1.20
CA ILE A 13 -14.89 -0.64 1.36
C ILE A 13 -15.48 0.20 0.22
N ALA A 14 -15.45 -0.32 -1.02
CA ALA A 14 -15.95 0.38 -2.19
C ALA A 14 -17.49 0.36 -2.32
N GLY A 15 -18.17 -0.57 -1.63
CA GLY A 15 -19.62 -0.77 -1.76
C GLY A 15 -20.05 -1.38 -3.10
N GLN A 16 -19.11 -1.93 -3.86
CA GLN A 16 -19.33 -2.57 -5.16
C GLN A 16 -18.25 -3.62 -5.40
N ASP A 17 -18.50 -4.55 -6.33
CA ASP A 17 -17.51 -5.59 -6.67
C ASP A 17 -16.23 -4.97 -7.27
N VAL A 18 -15.10 -5.29 -6.65
CA VAL A 18 -13.75 -4.89 -7.10
C VAL A 18 -12.98 -6.14 -7.49
N SER A 19 -12.50 -6.18 -8.74
CA SER A 19 -11.54 -7.20 -9.17
C SER A 19 -10.13 -6.63 -9.28
N VAL A 20 -9.13 -7.46 -8.99
CA VAL A 20 -7.71 -7.09 -9.06
C VAL A 20 -6.89 -8.09 -9.87
N ILE A 21 -5.82 -7.58 -10.46
CA ILE A 21 -4.71 -8.38 -10.97
C ILE A 21 -3.67 -8.46 -9.87
N PHE A 22 -3.38 -9.68 -9.40
CA PHE A 22 -2.42 -9.93 -8.33
C PHE A 22 -1.35 -10.91 -8.81
N THR A 23 -0.10 -10.42 -8.90
CA THR A 23 1.04 -11.20 -9.39
C THR A 23 2.13 -11.26 -8.31
N PRO A 24 2.20 -12.34 -7.51
CA PRO A 24 3.26 -12.52 -6.53
C PRO A 24 4.56 -12.95 -7.21
N HIS A 25 5.69 -12.49 -6.68
CA HIS A 25 7.03 -12.87 -7.14
C HIS A 25 7.85 -13.39 -5.95
N LEU A 26 8.58 -14.49 -6.15
CA LEU A 26 9.53 -15.00 -5.16
C LEU A 26 10.89 -14.35 -5.40
N VAL A 27 11.43 -13.74 -4.35
CA VAL A 27 12.73 -13.05 -4.37
C VAL A 27 13.69 -13.81 -3.45
N PRO A 28 14.98 -13.98 -3.80
CA PRO A 28 15.96 -14.67 -2.97
C PRO A 28 16.37 -13.83 -1.75
N MET A 29 15.44 -13.67 -0.80
CA MET A 29 15.64 -12.96 0.46
C MET A 29 14.88 -13.67 1.58
N THR A 30 15.39 -13.57 2.81
CA THR A 30 14.83 -14.29 3.95
C THR A 30 13.48 -13.72 4.42
N ARG A 31 13.31 -12.39 4.39
CA ARG A 31 12.12 -11.69 4.89
C ARG A 31 11.91 -10.36 4.15
N GLY A 32 10.65 -9.96 4.06
CA GLY A 32 10.22 -8.69 3.48
C GLY A 32 9.16 -8.90 2.40
N ILE A 33 8.20 -7.98 2.31
CA ILE A 33 7.22 -7.92 1.23
C ILE A 33 7.23 -6.50 0.70
N LEU A 34 7.32 -6.34 -0.62
CA LEU A 34 7.11 -5.07 -1.31
C LEU A 34 5.91 -5.25 -2.24
N SER A 35 4.95 -4.35 -2.17
CA SER A 35 3.77 -4.36 -3.04
C SER A 35 3.73 -3.08 -3.85
N THR A 36 3.88 -3.21 -5.17
CA THR A 36 3.70 -2.10 -6.11
C THR A 36 2.25 -2.11 -6.61
N ILE A 37 1.49 -1.07 -6.28
CA ILE A 37 0.05 -1.00 -6.56
C ILE A 37 -0.21 0.09 -7.61
N TYR A 38 -0.87 -0.27 -8.69
CA TYR A 38 -1.27 0.64 -9.75
C TYR A 38 -2.80 0.75 -9.77
N VAL A 39 -3.30 1.99 -9.75
CA VAL A 39 -4.74 2.27 -9.79
C VAL A 39 -5.04 3.40 -10.77
N LYS A 40 -6.24 3.39 -11.32
CA LYS A 40 -6.76 4.51 -12.10
C LYS A 40 -7.59 5.40 -11.18
N LEU A 41 -7.22 6.67 -11.10
CA LEU A 41 -7.96 7.65 -10.30
C LEU A 41 -9.30 7.97 -10.97
N THR A 42 -10.35 8.09 -10.15
CA THR A 42 -11.70 8.48 -10.58
C THR A 42 -11.85 9.99 -10.73
N SER A 43 -10.89 10.76 -10.22
CA SER A 43 -10.87 12.23 -10.25
C SER A 43 -9.44 12.72 -10.38
N LYS A 44 -9.28 14.00 -10.74
CA LYS A 44 -7.96 14.63 -10.82
C LYS A 44 -7.42 14.87 -9.41
N TYR A 45 -6.40 14.13 -9.03
CA TYR A 45 -5.58 14.42 -7.87
C TYR A 45 -4.15 14.74 -8.30
N THR A 46 -3.50 15.64 -7.56
CA THR A 46 -2.04 15.80 -7.64
C THR A 46 -1.37 14.84 -6.67
N THR A 47 -0.09 14.54 -6.91
CA THR A 47 0.71 13.70 -6.02
C THR A 47 0.71 14.24 -4.59
N GLU A 48 0.83 15.55 -4.42
CA GLU A 48 0.83 16.22 -3.12
C GLU A 48 -0.51 16.08 -2.40
N SER A 49 -1.62 16.18 -3.14
CA SER A 49 -2.95 16.03 -2.55
C SER A 49 -3.22 14.61 -2.05
N LEU A 50 -2.76 13.59 -2.79
CA LEU A 50 -2.87 12.18 -2.37
C LEU A 50 -1.93 11.89 -1.20
N HIS A 51 -0.69 12.36 -1.28
CA HIS A 51 0.28 12.21 -0.20
C HIS A 51 -0.25 12.80 1.11
N LYS A 52 -0.82 14.01 1.06
CA LYS A 52 -1.45 14.65 2.23
C LYS A 52 -2.64 13.85 2.75
N LEU A 53 -3.51 13.37 1.86
CA LEU A 53 -4.67 12.54 2.24
C LEU A 53 -4.23 11.29 2.99
N VAL A 54 -3.30 10.51 2.41
CA VAL A 54 -2.81 9.27 3.02
C VAL A 54 -2.07 9.54 4.32
N SER A 55 -1.23 10.59 4.36
CA SER A 55 -0.53 11.01 5.58
C SER A 55 -1.49 11.40 6.70
N SER A 56 -2.57 12.14 6.37
CA SER A 56 -3.57 12.52 7.37
C SER A 56 -4.36 11.31 7.89
N TYR A 57 -4.65 10.33 7.04
CA TYR A 57 -5.39 9.13 7.41
C TYR A 57 -4.61 8.26 8.42
N TYR A 58 -3.28 8.17 8.25
CA TYR A 58 -2.42 7.37 9.11
C TYR A 58 -1.73 8.16 10.23
N ALA A 59 -2.08 9.43 10.45
CA ALA A 59 -1.39 10.32 11.40
C ALA A 59 -1.30 9.74 12.83
N ASP A 60 -2.36 9.06 13.27
CA ASP A 60 -2.46 8.45 14.60
C ASP A 60 -2.13 6.94 14.62
N GLN A 61 -1.60 6.40 13.52
CA GLN A 61 -1.29 4.97 13.39
C GLN A 61 0.22 4.74 13.56
N PRO A 62 0.70 4.31 14.74
CA PRO A 62 2.12 4.33 15.09
C PRO A 62 2.98 3.40 14.23
N PHE A 63 2.37 2.40 13.58
CA PHE A 63 3.08 1.42 12.77
C PHE A 63 3.11 1.77 11.28
N VAL A 64 2.36 2.77 10.82
CA VAL A 64 2.32 3.13 9.39
C VAL A 64 3.07 4.44 9.18
N ARG A 65 4.12 4.41 8.34
CA ARG A 65 4.94 5.58 8.03
C ARG A 65 4.78 5.94 6.56
N ILE A 66 4.34 7.16 6.29
CA ILE A 66 4.27 7.69 4.93
C ILE A 66 5.61 8.37 4.61
N ARG A 67 6.27 7.93 3.55
CA ARG A 67 7.56 8.47 3.10
C ARG A 67 7.36 9.80 2.37
N ASP A 68 8.40 10.63 2.36
CA ASP A 68 8.39 11.86 1.58
C ASP A 68 8.24 11.56 0.07
N ILE A 69 7.60 12.47 -0.65
CA ILE A 69 7.37 12.31 -2.09
C ILE A 69 8.69 12.07 -2.83
N GLY A 70 8.76 10.99 -3.60
CA GLY A 70 9.96 10.59 -4.34
C GLY A 70 10.94 9.71 -3.56
N ASN A 71 10.66 9.44 -2.27
CA ASN A 71 11.43 8.50 -1.46
C ASN A 71 10.67 7.17 -1.30
N PHE A 72 11.16 6.13 -1.97
CA PHE A 72 10.50 4.83 -1.98
C PHE A 72 11.01 3.91 -0.88
N PRO A 73 10.13 3.15 -0.20
CA PRO A 73 10.52 2.28 0.89
C PRO A 73 11.28 1.05 0.40
N THR A 74 12.17 0.55 1.26
CA THR A 74 12.85 -0.74 1.06
C THR A 74 12.44 -1.74 2.14
N THR A 75 12.37 -3.02 1.77
CA THR A 75 11.95 -4.08 2.71
C THR A 75 12.88 -4.25 3.91
N LYS A 76 14.15 -3.82 3.78
CA LYS A 76 15.14 -3.89 4.85
C LYS A 76 14.86 -2.91 5.99
N GLU A 77 14.22 -1.77 5.72
CA GLU A 77 13.95 -0.72 6.72
C GLU A 77 12.87 -1.12 7.74
N VAL A 78 12.02 -2.07 7.40
CA VAL A 78 10.95 -2.59 8.27
C VAL A 78 11.30 -3.96 8.87
N LEU A 79 12.45 -4.53 8.51
CA LEU A 79 12.85 -5.88 8.90
C LEU A 79 12.93 -6.01 10.44
N GLY A 80 12.23 -7.00 10.99
CA GLY A 80 12.24 -7.28 12.44
C GLY A 80 11.44 -6.27 13.27
N SER A 81 10.67 -5.40 12.62
CA SER A 81 9.76 -4.45 13.26
C SER A 81 8.31 -4.75 12.91
N ASN A 82 7.37 -4.00 13.50
CA ASN A 82 5.96 -3.99 13.11
C ASN A 82 5.62 -2.82 12.16
N TYR A 83 6.62 -2.10 11.65
CA TYR A 83 6.39 -0.95 10.78
C TYR A 83 5.97 -1.37 9.37
N CYS A 84 5.15 -0.53 8.75
CA CYS A 84 4.75 -0.58 7.36
C CYS A 84 5.02 0.79 6.73
N ASP A 85 5.80 0.81 5.65
CA ASP A 85 6.17 2.04 4.98
C ASP A 85 5.47 2.16 3.62
N ILE A 86 4.93 3.33 3.33
CA ILE A 86 4.20 3.64 2.09
C ILE A 86 4.86 4.87 1.45
N GLY A 87 5.21 4.78 0.16
CA GLY A 87 5.86 5.86 -0.60
C GLY A 87 5.83 5.62 -2.10
#